data_AF-A0A564Y0A9-F1
#
_entry.id   AF-A0A564Y0A9-F1
#
_cell.length_a   1.000
_cell.length_b   1.000
_cell.length_c   1.000
_cell.angle_alpha   90.00
_cell.angle_beta   90.00
_cell.angle_gamma   90.00
#
_symmetry.space_group_name_H-M   'P 1'
#
loop_
_entity.id
_entity.type
_entity.pdbx_description
1 polymer ?
#
loop_
_entity_poly.entity_id
_entity_poly.type
_entity_poly.pdbx_seq_one_letter_code
_entity_poly.pdbx_strand_id
1 'polypeptide(L)'
;LANLITSHLTDGKINRREDQSQFHSDNLLNRTVGVMEEPRITNATKNDFKALLGGDRFEIDVKYRPKEFLERIPIIATTNEGLGVLLHHIDRHALYSRVKQYELREQLSSELIKGSISACPARLCQCRLLKHFKRYDKLV
;
A
#
# COMPACT_ATOMS: atom_id res chain seq x y z
N LEU A 1 -2.63 10.52 -2.08
CA LEU A 1 -1.96 10.64 -0.76
C LEU A 1 -0.76 9.70 -0.66
N ALA A 2 -0.92 8.39 -0.87
CA ALA A 2 0.19 7.41 -0.85
C ALA A 2 1.39 7.86 -1.69
N ASN A 3 1.16 8.22 -2.96
CA ASN A 3 2.20 8.74 -3.86
C ASN A 3 2.94 9.98 -3.33
N LEU A 4 2.30 10.82 -2.52
CA LEU A 4 2.93 11.99 -1.93
C LEU A 4 3.78 11.61 -0.69
N ILE A 5 3.32 10.64 0.09
CA ILE A 5 4.06 10.11 1.24
C ILE A 5 5.32 9.41 0.76
N THR A 6 5.23 8.61 -0.31
CA THR A 6 6.36 7.84 -0.83
C THR A 6 7.24 8.60 -1.81
N SER A 7 6.94 9.86 -2.15
CA SER A 7 7.64 10.60 -3.22
C SER A 7 9.13 10.86 -2.99
N HIS A 8 9.63 10.65 -1.77
CA HIS A 8 11.03 10.80 -1.38
C HIS A 8 11.70 9.46 -1.06
N LEU A 9 10.99 8.35 -1.27
CA LEU A 9 11.44 6.99 -1.02
C LEU A 9 11.61 6.26 -2.36
N THR A 10 12.36 5.16 -2.35
CA THR A 10 12.43 4.26 -3.51
C THR A 10 11.24 3.30 -3.43
N ASP A 11 10.14 3.64 -4.09
CA ASP A 11 8.91 2.84 -4.07
C ASP A 11 8.89 1.72 -5.10
N GLY A 12 8.27 0.60 -4.74
CA GLY A 12 7.81 -0.44 -5.65
C GLY A 12 6.29 -0.45 -5.71
N LYS A 13 5.72 -0.71 -6.89
CA LYS A 13 4.27 -0.73 -7.08
C LYS A 13 3.78 -2.15 -7.32
N ILE A 14 2.73 -2.53 -6.60
CA ILE A 14 1.93 -3.71 -6.90
C ILE A 14 0.66 -3.20 -7.59
N ASN A 15 0.52 -3.51 -8.87
CA ASN A 15 -0.61 -3.07 -9.67
C ASN A 15 -1.68 -4.16 -9.72
N ARG A 16 -2.95 -3.75 -9.78
CA ARG A 16 -4.12 -4.66 -9.87
C ARG A 16 -4.03 -5.71 -10.99
N ARG A 17 -3.32 -5.42 -12.08
CA ARG A 17 -3.09 -6.36 -13.19
C ARG A 17 -2.18 -7.53 -12.81
N GLU A 18 -1.30 -7.29 -11.84
CA GLU A 18 -0.30 -8.24 -11.39
C GLU A 18 -0.77 -9.03 -10.18
N ASP A 19 -1.84 -8.64 -9.48
CA ASP A 19 -2.37 -9.33 -8.28
C ASP A 19 -2.76 -10.81 -8.48
N GLN A 20 -2.93 -11.26 -9.73
CA GLN A 20 -3.18 -12.67 -10.09
C GLN A 20 -1.94 -13.38 -10.63
N SER A 21 -0.84 -12.66 -10.79
CA SER A 21 0.45 -13.17 -11.21
C SER A 21 1.25 -13.63 -10.01
N GLN A 22 1.99 -14.73 -10.14
CA GLN A 22 3.01 -15.13 -9.16
C GLN A 22 4.14 -14.10 -9.02
N PHE A 23 4.31 -13.20 -10.00
CA PHE A 23 5.34 -12.15 -10.03
C PHE A 23 4.89 -10.82 -9.41
N HIS A 24 3.77 -10.77 -8.68
CA HIS A 24 3.19 -9.53 -8.15
C HIS A 24 4.12 -8.76 -7.20
N SER A 25 5.08 -9.44 -6.59
CA SER A 25 6.03 -8.87 -5.63
C SER A 25 7.42 -8.59 -6.20
N ASP A 26 7.73 -8.95 -7.44
CA ASP A 26 9.07 -8.75 -8.06
C ASP A 26 9.49 -7.26 -8.00
N ASN A 27 8.56 -6.36 -8.27
CA ASN A 27 8.79 -4.91 -8.27
C ASN A 27 9.18 -4.34 -6.89
N LEU A 28 9.05 -5.12 -5.82
CA LEU A 28 9.38 -4.72 -4.45
C LEU A 28 10.84 -5.01 -4.07
N LEU A 29 11.57 -5.79 -4.86
CA LEU A 29 12.97 -6.08 -4.59
C LEU A 29 13.81 -4.79 -4.61
N ASN A 30 14.66 -4.65 -3.60
CA ASN A 30 15.52 -3.48 -3.39
C ASN A 30 14.76 -2.15 -3.26
N ARG A 31 13.49 -2.20 -2.84
CA ARG A 31 12.66 -1.02 -2.55
C ARG A 31 12.58 -0.76 -1.07
N THR A 32 12.40 0.51 -0.71
CA THR A 32 12.26 0.93 0.69
C THR A 32 10.80 0.93 1.15
N VAL A 33 9.84 0.94 0.21
CA VAL A 33 8.40 0.96 0.49
C VAL A 33 7.64 0.33 -0.68
N GLY A 34 6.57 -0.42 -0.39
CA GLY A 34 5.62 -0.89 -1.38
C GLY A 34 4.36 -0.03 -1.39
N VAL A 35 3.83 0.26 -2.58
CA VAL A 35 2.56 0.96 -2.78
C VAL A 35 1.61 0.06 -3.56
N MET A 36 0.37 -0.04 -3.07
CA MET A 36 -0.70 -0.82 -3.70
C MET A 36 -1.92 0.06 -3.92
N GLU A 37 -2.32 0.26 -5.17
CA GLU A 37 -3.51 1.01 -5.54
C GLU A 37 -4.61 0.03 -5.97
N GLU A 38 -5.73 0.03 -5.22
CA GLU A 38 -6.86 -0.89 -5.38
C GLU A 38 -6.46 -2.38 -5.45
N PRO A 39 -5.70 -2.89 -4.45
CA PRO A 39 -5.28 -4.29 -4.43
C PRO A 39 -6.48 -5.24 -4.34
N ARG A 40 -6.40 -6.36 -5.07
CA ARG A 40 -7.41 -7.40 -5.11
C ARG A 40 -6.83 -8.73 -4.62
N ILE A 41 -6.85 -8.93 -3.31
CA ILE A 41 -6.35 -10.15 -2.69
C ILE A 41 -7.34 -11.29 -2.91
N THR A 42 -6.86 -12.40 -3.49
CA THR A 42 -7.69 -13.58 -3.81
C THR A 42 -7.28 -14.78 -2.94
N ASN A 43 -8.07 -15.86 -3.00
CA ASN A 43 -7.71 -17.09 -2.30
C ASN A 43 -6.37 -17.70 -2.77
N ALA A 44 -5.94 -17.42 -4.01
CA ALA A 44 -4.67 -17.88 -4.54
C ALA A 44 -3.48 -17.13 -3.93
N THR A 45 -3.61 -15.81 -3.75
CA THR A 45 -2.51 -14.94 -3.30
C THR A 45 -2.56 -14.58 -1.81
N LYS A 46 -3.58 -15.04 -1.08
CA LYS A 46 -3.82 -14.65 0.33
C LYS A 46 -2.64 -14.94 1.26
N ASN A 47 -1.87 -15.99 1.03
CA ASN A 47 -0.76 -16.35 1.91
C ASN A 47 0.42 -15.42 1.70
N ASP A 48 0.74 -15.10 0.44
CA ASP A 48 1.78 -14.14 0.08
C ASP A 48 1.46 -12.76 0.65
N PHE A 49 0.21 -12.30 0.49
CA PHE A 49 -0.21 -11.02 1.08
C PHE A 49 -0.22 -11.03 2.62
N LYS A 50 -0.50 -12.16 3.28
CA LYS A 50 -0.35 -12.26 4.74
C LYS A 50 1.11 -12.17 5.16
N ALA A 51 2.03 -12.80 4.44
CA ALA A 51 3.46 -12.70 4.71
C ALA A 51 3.95 -11.26 4.48
N LEU A 52 3.60 -10.69 3.32
CA LEU A 52 3.95 -9.33 2.93
C LEU A 52 3.47 -8.29 3.95
N LEU A 53 2.19 -8.32 4.32
CA LEU A 53 1.60 -7.37 5.27
C LEU A 53 2.02 -7.67 6.72
N GLY A 54 2.36 -8.92 7.04
CA GLY A 54 2.96 -9.31 8.32
C GLY A 54 4.40 -8.80 8.47
N GLY A 55 5.05 -8.50 7.35
CA GLY A 55 6.47 -8.21 7.27
C GLY A 55 7.33 -9.46 7.55
N ASP A 56 6.81 -10.63 7.19
CA ASP A 56 7.52 -11.89 7.21
C ASP A 56 8.46 -11.95 5.99
N ARG A 57 9.61 -12.61 6.14
CA ARG A 57 10.50 -12.90 5.03
C ARG A 57 9.92 -14.06 4.22
N PHE A 58 9.73 -13.90 2.91
CA PHE A 58 9.19 -14.96 2.06
C PHE A 58 9.85 -14.99 0.68
N GLU A 59 9.84 -16.16 0.06
CA GLU A 59 10.38 -16.38 -1.28
C GLU A 59 9.40 -15.87 -2.33
N ILE A 60 9.90 -15.14 -3.33
CA ILE A 60 9.09 -14.60 -4.43
C ILE A 60 9.64 -15.07 -5.78
N ASP A 61 8.72 -15.25 -6.73
CA ASP A 61 9.06 -15.48 -8.13
C ASP A 61 9.50 -14.16 -8.80
N VAL A 62 10.62 -14.22 -9.51
CA VAL A 62 11.24 -13.09 -10.21
C VAL A 62 11.28 -13.37 -11.70
N LYS A 63 10.89 -12.41 -12.54
CA LYS A 63 10.88 -12.62 -13.98
C LYS A 63 12.30 -12.85 -14.50
N TYR A 64 12.47 -13.94 -15.25
CA TYR A 64 13.72 -14.32 -15.93
C TYR A 64 14.92 -14.52 -14.99
N ARG A 65 14.69 -14.66 -13.68
CA ARG A 65 15.74 -14.83 -12.66
C ARG A 65 15.34 -15.96 -11.71
N PRO A 66 16.31 -16.51 -10.95
CA PRO A 66 15.99 -17.39 -9.83
C PRO A 66 15.08 -16.68 -8.82
N LYS A 67 14.37 -17.46 -8.01
CA LYS A 67 13.59 -16.93 -6.90
C LYS A 67 14.47 -16.16 -5.93
N GLU A 68 13.94 -15.09 -5.37
CA GLU A 68 14.62 -14.25 -4.40
C GLU A 68 13.79 -14.14 -3.11
N PHE A 69 14.43 -13.81 -1.99
CA PHE A 69 13.71 -13.55 -0.74
C PHE A 69 13.38 -12.07 -0.63
N LEU A 70 12.10 -11.76 -0.41
CA LEU A 70 11.67 -10.42 -0.07
C LEU A 70 11.78 -10.23 1.46
N GLU A 71 12.60 -9.26 1.85
CA GLU A 71 12.70 -8.82 3.25
C GLU A 71 11.53 -7.92 3.65
N ARG A 72 11.40 -7.66 4.95
CA ARG A 72 10.37 -6.75 5.48
C ARG A 72 10.48 -5.36 4.84
N ILE A 73 9.40 -4.92 4.21
CA ILE A 73 9.23 -3.54 3.76
C ILE A 73 7.86 -2.99 4.20
N PRO A 74 7.75 -1.68 4.50
CA PRO A 74 6.46 -1.06 4.77
C PRO A 74 5.60 -1.05 3.51
N ILE A 75 4.30 -1.29 3.68
CA ILE A 75 3.32 -1.30 2.60
C ILE A 75 2.25 -0.23 2.84
N ILE A 76 2.00 0.59 1.83
CA ILE A 76 0.89 1.56 1.82
C ILE A 76 -0.11 1.12 0.77
N ALA A 77 -1.31 0.76 1.22
CA ALA A 77 -2.41 0.39 0.36
C ALA A 77 -3.50 1.47 0.37
N THR A 78 -4.05 1.79 -0.79
CA THR A 78 -5.26 2.62 -0.92
C THR A 78 -6.33 1.84 -1.67
N THR A 79 -7.54 1.77 -1.11
CA THR A 79 -8.66 1.10 -1.76
C THR A 79 -9.98 1.71 -1.33
N ASN A 80 -10.96 1.67 -2.23
CA ASN A 80 -12.35 2.03 -1.95
C ASN A 80 -13.18 0.81 -1.45
N GLU A 81 -12.66 -0.41 -1.58
CA GLU A 81 -13.29 -1.64 -1.11
C GLU A 81 -12.53 -2.23 0.08
N GLY A 82 -13.14 -3.14 0.82
CA GLY A 82 -12.43 -3.85 1.89
C GLY A 82 -11.30 -4.72 1.31
N LEU A 83 -10.06 -4.52 1.77
CA LEU A 83 -8.85 -5.25 1.35
C LEU A 83 -9.03 -6.79 1.26
N GLY A 84 -9.82 -7.38 2.15
CA GLY A 84 -10.10 -8.82 2.20
C GLY A 84 -11.51 -9.22 1.73
N VAL A 85 -12.20 -8.39 0.94
CA VAL A 85 -13.62 -8.59 0.55
C VAL A 85 -13.86 -9.93 -0.17
N LEU A 86 -12.87 -10.44 -0.92
CA LEU A 86 -12.96 -11.70 -1.66
C LEU A 86 -12.59 -12.94 -0.85
N LEU A 87 -12.22 -12.75 0.41
CA LEU A 87 -11.71 -13.81 1.26
C LEU A 87 -12.74 -14.27 2.27
N HIS A 88 -12.61 -15.53 2.68
CA HIS A 88 -13.34 -16.08 3.81
C HIS A 88 -12.98 -15.34 5.10
N HIS A 89 -13.92 -15.28 6.05
CA HIS A 89 -13.81 -14.42 7.23
C HIS A 89 -12.53 -14.68 8.06
N ILE A 90 -12.09 -15.94 8.16
CA ILE A 90 -10.84 -16.32 8.87
C ILE A 90 -9.62 -15.65 8.23
N ASP A 91 -9.49 -15.76 6.90
CA ASP A 91 -8.36 -15.20 6.15
C ASP A 91 -8.40 -13.67 6.15
N ARG A 92 -9.61 -13.11 6.04
CA ARG A 92 -9.86 -11.68 6.13
C ARG A 92 -9.41 -11.13 7.49
N HIS A 93 -9.79 -11.77 8.59
CA HIS A 93 -9.40 -11.36 9.94
C HIS A 93 -7.88 -11.43 10.13
N ALA A 94 -7.25 -12.50 9.63
CA ALA A 94 -5.80 -12.64 9.64
C ALA A 94 -5.11 -11.47 8.90
N LEU A 95 -5.57 -11.09 7.71
CA LEU A 95 -5.00 -9.93 7.00
C LEU A 95 -5.17 -8.64 7.79
N TYR A 96 -6.36 -8.38 8.32
CA TYR A 96 -6.63 -7.14 9.04
C TYR A 96 -5.87 -7.03 10.37
N SER A 97 -5.50 -8.14 11.01
CA SER A 97 -4.62 -8.11 12.19
C SER A 97 -3.21 -7.57 11.90
N ARG A 98 -2.81 -7.51 10.62
CA ARG A 98 -1.48 -7.08 10.17
C ARG A 98 -1.46 -5.65 9.60
N VAL A 99 -2.62 -5.00 9.50
CA VAL A 99 -2.72 -3.68 8.86
C VAL A 99 -3.27 -2.62 9.81
N LYS A 100 -2.77 -1.39 9.67
CA LYS A 100 -3.37 -0.21 10.27
C LYS A 100 -4.26 0.48 9.24
N GLN A 101 -5.54 0.61 9.56
CA GLN A 101 -6.53 1.16 8.65
C GLN A 101 -6.88 2.60 9.01
N TYR A 102 -7.02 3.43 7.98
CA TYR A 102 -7.44 4.81 8.09
C TYR A 102 -8.56 5.05 7.09
N GLU A 103 -9.73 5.46 7.58
CA GLU A 103 -10.88 5.75 6.74
C GLU A 103 -10.90 7.22 6.33
N LEU A 104 -10.89 7.48 5.03
CA LEU A 104 -11.01 8.82 4.47
C LEU A 104 -12.46 9.05 4.02
N ARG A 105 -13.30 9.57 4.92
CA ARG A 105 -14.73 9.76 4.68
C ARG A 105 -15.08 11.12 4.06
N GLU A 106 -14.24 12.12 4.29
CA GLU A 106 -14.47 13.48 3.81
C GLU A 106 -14.02 13.65 2.36
N GLN A 107 -14.89 14.25 1.55
CA GLN A 107 -14.62 14.49 0.15
C GLN A 107 -13.79 15.77 -0.05
N LEU A 108 -12.64 15.64 -0.69
CA LEU A 108 -11.69 16.74 -0.88
C LEU A 108 -11.98 17.60 -2.13
N SER A 109 -12.43 16.97 -3.22
CA SER A 109 -12.85 17.61 -4.48
C SER A 109 -13.52 16.59 -5.40
N SER A 110 -14.46 17.02 -6.24
CA SER A 110 -15.01 16.18 -7.32
C SER A 110 -15.53 17.02 -8.46
N GLU A 111 -15.19 16.64 -9.70
CA GLU A 111 -15.73 17.23 -10.93
C GLU A 111 -17.23 16.89 -11.11
N LEU A 112 -17.73 15.89 -10.38
CA LEU A 112 -19.10 15.37 -10.51
C LEU A 112 -20.10 16.05 -9.56
N ILE A 113 -19.63 16.87 -8.62
CA ILE A 113 -20.50 17.56 -7.65
C ILE A 113 -20.87 18.93 -8.20
N LYS A 114 -22.15 19.10 -8.56
CA LYS A 114 -22.76 20.40 -8.90
C LYS A 114 -23.09 21.22 -7.64
N GLY A 115 -22.10 21.43 -6.77
CA GLY A 115 -22.25 22.14 -5.50
C GLY A 115 -20.92 22.69 -4.98
N SER A 116 -20.97 23.58 -4.00
CA SER A 116 -19.76 24.13 -3.37
C SER A 116 -19.18 23.13 -2.36
N ILE A 117 -18.11 22.43 -2.74
CA ILE A 117 -17.26 21.72 -1.79
C ILE A 117 -16.41 22.77 -1.07
N SER A 118 -16.29 22.68 0.25
CA SER A 118 -15.38 23.54 1.02
C SER A 118 -13.97 23.43 0.44
N ALA A 119 -13.29 24.57 0.29
CA ALA A 119 -11.92 24.58 -0.22
C ALA A 119 -11.06 23.63 0.62
N CYS A 120 -10.23 22.82 -0.05
CA CYS A 120 -9.32 21.90 0.63
C CYS A 120 -8.56 22.67 1.74
N PRO A 121 -8.72 22.29 3.02
CA PRO A 121 -8.26 23.10 4.14
C PRO A 121 -6.72 23.22 4.18
N ALA A 122 -6.02 22.31 3.49
CA ALA A 122 -4.59 22.35 3.34
C ALA A 122 -4.15 21.58 2.10
N ARG A 123 -3.40 22.24 1.21
CA ARG A 123 -2.63 21.54 0.17
C ARG A 123 -1.40 20.91 0.81
N LEU A 124 -1.29 19.59 0.75
CA LEU A 124 -0.08 18.87 1.14
C LEU A 124 0.91 18.90 -0.03
N CYS A 125 2.13 19.39 0.23
CA CYS A 125 3.27 19.30 -0.68
C CYS A 125 4.35 18.42 -0.06
N GLN A 126 5.25 17.91 -0.90
CA GLN A 126 6.46 17.21 -0.44
C GLN A 126 7.26 18.05 0.55
N CYS A 127 7.36 19.37 0.32
CA CYS A 127 8.01 20.30 1.23
C CYS A 127 7.45 20.28 2.66
N ARG A 128 6.13 20.12 2.82
CA ARG A 128 5.44 20.12 4.11
C ARG A 128 5.62 18.79 4.82
N LEU A 129 5.57 17.67 4.08
CA LEU A 129 5.87 16.33 4.58
C LEU A 129 7.32 16.20 5.05
N LEU A 130 8.29 16.63 4.24
CA LEU A 130 9.71 16.60 4.62
C LEU A 130 9.99 17.42 5.88
N LYS A 131 9.41 18.63 5.99
CA LYS A 131 9.49 19.43 7.22
C LYS A 131 8.89 18.70 8.41
N HIS A 132 7.80 17.95 8.19
CA HIS A 132 7.16 17.17 9.24
C HIS A 132 8.04 16.00 9.68
N PHE A 133 8.57 15.21 8.75
CA PHE A 133 9.49 14.11 9.06
C PHE A 133 10.72 14.61 9.80
N LYS A 134 11.40 15.67 9.32
CA LYS A 134 12.55 16.28 10.01
C LYS A 134 12.26 16.74 11.44
N ARG A 135 11.01 17.10 11.75
CA ARG A 135 10.61 17.48 13.11
C ARG A 135 10.51 16.26 14.03
N TYR A 136 10.05 15.13 13.52
CA TYR A 136 9.88 13.89 14.30
C TYR A 136 11.11 12.97 14.28
N ASP A 137 12.00 13.11 13.30
CA ASP A 137 13.28 12.39 13.23
C ASP A 137 14.21 12.74 14.41
N LYS A 138 13.96 13.88 15.07
CA LYS A 138 14.67 14.32 16.28
C LYS A 138 14.13 13.70 17.57
N LEU A 139 13.15 12.79 17.49
CA LEU A 139 12.48 12.17 18.64
C LEU A 139 12.73 10.65 18.71
N VAL A 140 13.70 10.13 17.96
CA VAL A 140 14.18 8.75 18.06
C VAL A 140 15.62 8.74 18.54
#